data_AF-A0A6J4JLL7-F1
#
_entry.id   AF-A0A6J4JLL7-F1
#
_cell.length_a   1.000
_cell.length_b   1.000
_cell.length_c   1.000
_cell.angle_alpha   90.00
_cell.angle_beta   90.00
_cell.angle_gamma   90.00
#
_symmetry.space_group_name_H-M   'P 1'
#
loop_
_entity.id
_entity.type
_entity.pdbx_description
1 polymer ?
#
loop_
_entity_poly.entity_id
_entity_poly.type
_entity_poly.pdbx_seq_one_letter_code
_entity_poly.pdbx_strand_id
1 'polypeptide(L)'
;MTTPVSGFEEDSVQIARDEIVGVLEAMGRQEDADRARQELPEPVDFDRDAGLLDSYGLDAQHLAGKIEGQGGLGGQGGLLEGEGV
;
A
#
# COMPACT_ATOMS: atom_id res chain seq x y z
N MET A 1 -0.93 26.37 -31.99
CA MET A 1 0.00 25.80 -30.99
C MET A 1 -0.78 24.75 -30.24
N THR A 2 -0.54 23.47 -30.52
CA THR A 2 -1.20 22.37 -29.81
C THR A 2 -0.51 22.23 -28.46
N THR A 3 -1.24 22.43 -27.37
CA THR A 3 -0.76 22.06 -26.05
C THR A 3 -0.64 20.53 -26.01
N PRO A 4 0.48 19.94 -25.57
CA PRO A 4 0.47 18.55 -25.20
C PRO A 4 -0.49 18.40 -24.02
N VAL A 5 -1.50 17.55 -24.17
CA VAL A 5 -2.17 16.95 -23.02
C VAL A 5 -1.08 16.21 -22.26
N SER A 6 -0.58 16.85 -21.20
CA SER A 6 0.32 16.22 -20.24
C SER A 6 -0.42 14.98 -19.74
N GLY A 7 0.20 13.81 -19.90
CA GLY A 7 -0.38 12.55 -19.48
C GLY A 7 -0.91 12.66 -18.05
N PHE A 8 -2.21 12.44 -17.89
CA PHE A 8 -2.72 11.88 -16.66
C PHE A 8 -2.20 10.45 -16.65
N GLU A 9 -0.95 10.26 -16.22
CA GLU A 9 -0.55 8.96 -15.73
C GLU A 9 -1.41 8.72 -14.49
N GLU A 10 -2.54 8.06 -14.72
CA GLU A 10 -3.26 7.27 -13.73
C GLU A 10 -2.20 6.39 -13.05
N ASP A 11 -1.61 6.90 -11.97
CA ASP A 11 -0.76 6.16 -11.04
C ASP A 11 -1.66 5.12 -10.36
N SER A 12 -2.05 4.11 -11.14
CA SER A 12 -2.67 2.91 -10.62
C SER A 12 -1.54 2.25 -9.86
N VAL A 13 -1.54 2.50 -8.54
CA VAL A 13 -0.64 1.86 -7.61
C VAL A 13 -0.78 0.37 -7.91
N GLN A 14 0.33 -0.24 -8.31
CA GLN A 14 0.41 -1.66 -8.64
C GLN A 14 1.52 -2.23 -7.79
N ILE A 15 1.22 -3.27 -7.03
CA ILE A 15 2.22 -3.94 -6.20
C ILE A 15 2.35 -5.39 -6.63
N ALA A 16 3.50 -5.97 -6.32
CA ALA A 16 3.65 -7.39 -6.46
C ALA A 16 2.74 -8.10 -5.46
N ARG A 17 2.02 -9.13 -5.92
CA ARG A 17 1.26 -10.03 -5.06
C ARG A 17 2.10 -10.55 -3.89
N ASP A 18 3.37 -10.87 -4.12
CA ASP A 18 4.29 -11.35 -3.09
C ASP A 18 4.47 -10.34 -1.94
N GLU A 19 4.44 -9.04 -2.25
CA GLU A 19 4.51 -7.96 -1.27
C GLU A 19 3.25 -7.92 -0.40
N ILE A 20 2.07 -8.13 -1.01
CA ILE A 20 0.79 -8.26 -0.29
C ILE A 20 0.80 -9.48 0.64
N VAL A 21 1.28 -10.62 0.14
CA VAL A 21 1.43 -11.86 0.92
C VAL A 21 2.33 -11.60 2.12
N GLY A 22 3.48 -10.94 1.93
CA GLY A 22 4.39 -10.57 3.02
C GLY A 22 3.74 -9.66 4.07
N VAL A 23 2.88 -8.72 3.64
CA VAL A 23 2.12 -7.86 4.57
C VAL A 23 1.09 -8.68 5.37
N LEU A 24 0.38 -9.61 4.73
CA LEU A 24 -0.58 -10.51 5.38
C LEU A 24 0.11 -11.44 6.40
N GLU A 25 1.25 -12.02 6.02
CA GLU A 25 2.08 -12.84 6.92
C GLU A 25 2.57 -12.03 8.12
N ALA A 26 3.04 -10.79 7.90
CA ALA A 26 3.50 -9.90 8.97
C ALA A 26 2.38 -9.52 9.95
N MET A 27 1.11 -9.55 9.51
CA MET A 27 -0.06 -9.32 10.37
C MET A 27 -0.53 -10.59 11.10
N GLY A 28 0.15 -11.73 10.91
CA GLY A 28 -0.26 -13.02 11.45
C GLY A 28 -1.41 -13.67 10.68
N ARG A 29 -1.74 -13.17 9.48
CA ARG A 29 -2.83 -13.63 8.63
C ARG A 29 -2.33 -14.59 7.57
N GLN A 30 -1.68 -15.66 8.02
CA GLN A 30 -1.02 -16.64 7.15
C GLN A 30 -2.01 -17.33 6.19
N GLU A 31 -3.24 -17.56 6.64
CA GLU A 31 -4.30 -18.21 5.85
C GLU A 31 -4.82 -17.30 4.72
N ASP A 32 -4.95 -16.00 4.99
CA ASP A 32 -5.24 -14.99 3.97
C ASP A 32 -4.07 -14.82 3.00
N ALA A 33 -2.83 -14.89 3.50
CA ALA A 33 -1.62 -14.77 2.67
C ALA A 33 -1.52 -15.90 1.63
N ASP A 34 -1.77 -17.15 2.05
CA ASP A 34 -1.75 -18.29 1.14
C ASP A 34 -2.86 -18.21 0.08
N ARG A 35 -4.05 -17.77 0.49
CA ARG A 35 -5.17 -17.55 -0.43
C ARG A 35 -4.88 -16.40 -1.40
N ALA A 36 -4.40 -15.27 -0.90
CA ALA A 36 -4.01 -14.11 -1.70
C ALA A 36 -2.94 -14.48 -2.73
N ARG A 37 -1.99 -15.35 -2.39
CA ARG A 37 -0.98 -15.85 -3.33
C ARG A 37 -1.58 -16.60 -4.53
N GLN A 38 -2.71 -17.28 -4.33
CA GLN A 38 -3.34 -18.10 -5.37
C GLN A 38 -4.41 -17.34 -6.14
N GLU A 39 -5.11 -16.42 -5.49
CA GLU A 39 -6.26 -15.71 -6.05
C GLU A 39 -5.93 -14.31 -6.56
N LEU A 40 -4.91 -13.63 -6.00
CA LEU A 40 -4.55 -12.30 -6.48
C LEU A 40 -3.77 -12.39 -7.80
N PRO A 41 -4.08 -11.51 -8.77
CA PRO A 41 -3.31 -11.38 -10.00
C PRO A 41 -1.89 -10.83 -9.74
N GLU A 42 -1.00 -10.95 -10.71
CA GLU A 42 0.36 -10.36 -10.63
C GLU A 42 0.64 -9.57 -11.92
N PRO A 43 0.78 -8.22 -11.85
CA PRO A 43 0.71 -7.36 -10.67
C PRO A 43 -0.72 -7.17 -10.12
N VAL A 44 -0.83 -6.83 -8.83
CA VAL A 44 -2.11 -6.46 -8.21
C VAL A 44 -2.31 -4.96 -8.32
N ASP A 45 -3.45 -4.54 -8.87
CA ASP A 45 -3.80 -3.14 -9.07
C ASP A 45 -4.68 -2.66 -7.91
N PHE A 46 -4.22 -1.70 -7.11
CA PHE A 46 -4.99 -1.25 -5.93
C PHE A 46 -6.27 -0.53 -6.26
N ASP A 47 -6.37 0.06 -7.45
CA ASP A 47 -7.55 0.79 -7.87
C ASP A 47 -8.55 -0.18 -8.50
N ARG A 48 -8.08 -1.07 -9.39
CA ARG A 48 -8.95 -2.05 -10.07
C ARG A 48 -9.32 -3.24 -9.19
N ASP A 49 -8.39 -3.75 -8.38
CA ASP A 49 -8.58 -4.92 -7.52
C ASP A 49 -8.92 -4.52 -6.06
N ALA A 50 -9.28 -3.25 -5.82
CA ALA A 50 -9.63 -2.74 -4.48
C ALA A 50 -10.64 -3.63 -3.74
N GLY A 51 -11.69 -4.10 -4.42
CA GLY A 51 -12.71 -4.96 -3.81
C GLY A 51 -12.22 -6.38 -3.50
N LEU A 52 -11.22 -6.87 -4.24
CA LEU A 52 -10.60 -8.16 -3.97
C LEU A 52 -9.66 -8.04 -2.77
N LEU A 53 -8.87 -6.96 -2.72
CA LEU A 53 -8.01 -6.61 -1.59
C LEU A 53 -8.81 -6.36 -0.30
N ASP A 54 -9.95 -5.67 -0.38
CA ASP A 54 -10.88 -5.43 0.73
C ASP A 54 -11.41 -6.74 1.34
N SER A 55 -11.63 -7.77 0.50
CA SER A 55 -12.01 -9.11 0.99
C SER A 55 -10.91 -9.77 1.85
N TYR A 56 -9.66 -9.41 1.61
CA TYR A 56 -8.52 -9.78 2.47
C TYR A 56 -8.28 -8.73 3.55
N GLY A 57 -9.16 -7.76 3.78
CA GLY A 57 -8.97 -6.67 4.75
C GLY A 57 -7.74 -5.81 4.47
N LEU A 58 -7.35 -5.71 3.19
CA LEU A 58 -6.26 -4.88 2.70
C LEU A 58 -6.87 -3.71 1.93
N ASP A 59 -6.94 -2.55 2.56
CA ASP A 59 -7.35 -1.33 1.85
C ASP A 59 -6.16 -0.67 1.19
N ALA A 60 -6.34 -0.13 -0.01
CA ALA A 60 -5.36 0.71 -0.69
C ALA A 60 -4.87 1.86 0.21
N GLN A 61 -5.76 2.44 1.02
CA GLN A 61 -5.45 3.49 1.99
C GLN A 61 -4.61 2.98 3.16
N HIS A 62 -4.84 1.74 3.58
CA HIS A 62 -4.11 1.12 4.70
C HIS A 62 -2.74 0.63 4.25
N LEU A 63 -2.62 0.11 3.01
CA LEU A 63 -1.34 -0.27 2.43
C LEU A 63 -0.52 0.96 2.06
N ALA A 64 -1.10 1.97 1.40
CA ALA A 64 -0.42 3.24 1.14
C ALA A 64 0.01 3.91 2.44
N GLY A 65 -0.85 3.96 3.46
CA GLY A 65 -0.51 4.46 4.80
C GLY A 65 0.55 3.62 5.51
N LYS A 66 0.61 2.30 5.29
CA LYS A 66 1.70 1.43 5.79
C LYS A 66 2.99 1.61 5.00
N ILE A 67 2.94 1.86 3.70
CA ILE A 67 4.12 2.03 2.85
C ILE A 67 4.71 3.43 3.08
N GLU A 68 3.88 4.47 3.17
CA GLU A 68 4.28 5.81 3.62
C GLU A 68 4.69 5.82 5.10
N GLY A 69 4.01 5.05 5.94
CA GLY A 69 4.28 4.96 7.38
C GLY A 69 5.47 4.06 7.78
N GLN A 70 5.83 3.07 6.96
CA GLN A 70 6.99 2.18 7.17
C GLN A 70 8.18 2.52 6.25
N GLY A 71 7.98 3.36 5.23
CA GLY A 71 9.01 3.76 4.25
C GLY A 71 9.36 5.24 4.24
N GLY A 72 8.67 6.08 5.03
CA GLY A 72 9.04 7.48 5.24
C GLY A 72 10.19 7.63 6.24
N LEU A 73 11.41 7.33 5.81
CA LEU A 73 12.63 7.87 6.44
C LEU A 73 12.61 9.41 6.27
N GLY A 74 11.93 10.13 7.16
CA GLY A 74 11.91 11.60 7.10
C GLY A 74 11.04 12.35 8.10
N GLY A 75 10.23 11.69 8.93
CA GLY A 75 9.17 12.36 9.68
C GLY A 75 9.12 12.12 11.19
N GLN A 76 10.18 11.61 11.81
CA GLN A 76 10.40 11.88 13.24
C GLN A 76 10.91 13.35 13.28
N GLY A 77 10.09 14.37 13.44
CA GLY A 77 8.88 14.37 14.27
C GLY A 77 9.22 14.24 15.75
N GLY A 78 10.51 14.37 16.12
CA GLY A 78 10.94 14.69 17.47
C GLY A 78 10.55 16.12 17.83
N LEU A 79 9.25 16.39 17.82
CA LEU A 79 8.64 17.52 18.51
C LEU A 79 8.44 17.07 19.96
N LEU A 80 9.50 17.19 20.74
CA LEU A 80 9.41 17.27 22.19
C LEU A 80 10.51 18.23 22.65
N GLU A 81 10.27 19.49 22.28
CA GLU A 81 10.74 20.67 22.99
C GLU A 81 10.33 20.51 24.47
N GLY A 82 11.28 20.04 25.28
CA GLY A 82 11.16 20.05 26.74
C GLY A 82 11.40 21.46 27.25
N GLU A 83 10.36 22.30 27.23
CA GLU A 83 10.29 23.47 28.09
C GLU A 83 9.72 23.04 29.46
N GLY A 84 10.53 23.14 30.51
CA GLY A 84 10.07 22.96 31.88
C GLY A 84 11.16 22.48 32.84
N VAL A 85 12.06 23.39 33.22
CA VAL A 85 12.34 23.81 34.62
C VAL A 85 13.25 25.04 34.63
#